data_AF-A0A7Y5RSA8-F1
#
_entry.id   AF-A0A7Y5RSA8-F1
#
_cell.length_a   1.000
_cell.length_b   1.000
_cell.length_c   1.000
_cell.angle_alpha   90.00
_cell.angle_beta   90.00
_cell.angle_gamma   90.00
#
_symmetry.space_group_name_H-M   'P 1'
#
loop_
_entity.id
_entity.type
_entity.pdbx_description
1 polymer ?
#
loop_
_entity_poly.entity_id
_entity_poly.type
_entity_poly.pdbx_seq_one_letter_code
_entity_poly.pdbx_strand_id
1 'polypeptide(L)'
;MKRREQGSNVRSDACGIIAPVLFAAIFACSISLVFNDQAWAESDGPKLFRDDSGDGADRPSGRLLLRMPQKVDDVSPQPVAVPTAEPSEPPAEPEEPVEERELPTFFGEPVSGRVVFIIDVSLSMNLWDVGAGEDYNGNIVAKRTRIHAVKFELWKMVQNLDDDVAFDIIWLAGNDYDAFPRTDAWKGQLVNATESIKEEAVEAIKRQVLWGGTPTWHALKRATHDYGNDLSKLVLLTDGEPFPRDAGDWGDSHDSAILNDFPGWFEPIAANGCELLCVQVGQNPGATAFMGQFAAATGSAYIHVQ
;
A
#
# COMPACT_ATOMS: atom_id res chain seq x y z
N MET A 1 -82.92 5.33 -41.85
CA MET A 1 -83.59 4.05 -41.52
C MET A 1 -82.77 2.92 -42.14
N LYS A 2 -82.19 2.05 -41.29
CA LYS A 2 -81.71 0.67 -41.51
C LYS A 2 -80.45 0.34 -42.35
N ARG A 3 -79.57 -0.36 -41.60
CA ARG A 3 -78.69 -1.53 -41.90
C ARG A 3 -77.39 -1.25 -42.67
N ARG A 4 -76.21 -1.40 -42.04
CA ARG A 4 -75.47 -2.64 -41.64
C ARG A 4 -75.24 -3.59 -42.81
N GLU A 5 -73.98 -3.73 -43.21
CA GLU A 5 -73.35 -5.03 -43.35
C GLU A 5 -71.84 -4.94 -43.07
N GLN A 6 -71.38 -5.94 -42.32
CA GLN A 6 -70.01 -6.15 -41.84
C GLN A 6 -69.20 -6.87 -42.92
N GLY A 7 -67.97 -6.43 -43.16
CA GLY A 7 -66.97 -7.16 -43.94
C GLY A 7 -65.78 -7.52 -43.06
N SER A 8 -65.45 -8.80 -43.04
CA SER A 8 -64.64 -9.52 -42.08
C SER A 8 -63.13 -9.52 -42.36
N ASN A 9 -62.37 -9.61 -41.26
CA ASN A 9 -61.04 -10.18 -41.07
C ASN A 9 -60.43 -10.97 -42.25
N VAL A 10 -59.22 -10.58 -42.66
CA VAL A 10 -58.18 -11.53 -43.10
C VAL A 10 -56.89 -11.18 -42.36
N ARG A 11 -56.40 -12.16 -41.61
CA ARG A 11 -55.10 -12.20 -40.93
C ARG A 11 -53.97 -12.10 -41.95
N SER A 12 -53.00 -11.22 -41.72
CA SER A 12 -51.69 -11.29 -42.36
C SER A 12 -50.71 -11.94 -41.39
N ASP A 13 -50.69 -13.28 -41.40
CA ASP A 13 -49.53 -14.05 -40.94
C ASP A 13 -48.50 -14.07 -42.07
N ALA A 14 -47.47 -13.25 -41.96
CA ALA A 14 -46.25 -13.39 -42.74
C ALA A 14 -45.06 -13.07 -41.83
N CYS A 15 -44.61 -14.15 -41.21
CA CYS A 15 -43.38 -14.29 -40.44
C CYS A 15 -42.19 -13.93 -41.36
N GLY A 16 -41.72 -12.69 -41.27
CA GLY A 16 -40.46 -12.23 -41.83
C GLY A 16 -39.37 -12.40 -40.79
N ILE A 17 -38.48 -13.36 -41.03
CA ILE A 17 -37.35 -13.74 -40.19
C ILE A 17 -36.43 -12.53 -40.00
N ILE A 18 -36.50 -11.90 -38.83
CA ILE A 18 -35.50 -10.94 -38.36
C ILE A 18 -34.38 -11.77 -37.76
N ALA A 19 -33.20 -11.72 -38.39
CA ALA A 19 -31.98 -12.30 -37.87
C ALA A 19 -31.56 -11.57 -36.57
N PRO A 20 -31.45 -12.26 -35.42
CA PRO A 20 -30.68 -11.73 -34.30
C PRO A 20 -29.21 -12.08 -34.56
N VAL A 21 -28.40 -11.05 -34.77
CA VAL A 21 -26.94 -11.12 -34.61
C VAL A 21 -26.70 -11.37 -33.12
N LEU A 22 -26.60 -12.65 -32.78
CA LEU A 22 -26.29 -13.13 -31.43
C LEU A 22 -24.77 -13.03 -31.23
N PHE A 23 -24.31 -11.89 -30.70
CA PHE A 23 -22.99 -11.78 -30.08
C PHE A 23 -23.05 -12.53 -28.74
N ALA A 24 -22.95 -13.86 -28.79
CA ALA A 24 -22.72 -14.69 -27.62
C ALA A 24 -21.20 -14.68 -27.36
N ALA A 25 -20.79 -13.89 -26.37
CA ALA A 25 -19.46 -13.90 -25.82
C ALA A 25 -19.14 -15.30 -25.31
N ILE A 26 -18.13 -15.91 -25.92
CA ILE A 26 -17.45 -17.11 -25.45
C ILE A 26 -16.62 -16.69 -24.23
N PHE A 27 -17.07 -17.02 -23.03
CA PHE A 27 -16.21 -17.14 -21.86
C PHE A 27 -16.44 -18.49 -21.21
N ALA A 28 -16.12 -19.53 -21.98
CA ALA A 28 -15.74 -20.81 -21.38
C ALA A 28 -14.37 -20.59 -20.73
N CYS A 29 -14.37 -20.46 -19.40
CA CYS A 29 -13.18 -20.61 -18.56
C CYS A 29 -12.53 -21.95 -18.87
N SER A 30 -11.62 -21.92 -19.83
CA SER A 30 -10.69 -22.99 -20.10
C SER A 30 -9.62 -22.86 -19.04
N ILE A 31 -9.66 -23.76 -18.08
CA ILE A 31 -8.54 -24.14 -17.24
C ILE A 31 -7.33 -24.32 -18.17
N SER A 32 -6.44 -23.32 -18.19
CA SER A 32 -5.09 -23.45 -18.71
C SER A 32 -4.16 -23.52 -17.51
N LEU A 33 -4.11 -24.73 -16.94
CA LEU A 33 -2.91 -25.26 -16.33
C LEU A 33 -1.84 -25.39 -17.43
N VAL A 34 -0.92 -24.44 -17.55
CA VAL A 34 0.42 -24.67 -18.14
C VAL A 34 1.44 -23.70 -17.51
N PHE A 35 2.21 -24.24 -16.56
CA PHE A 35 3.63 -24.02 -16.24
C PHE A 35 4.25 -22.61 -16.23
N ASN A 36 4.57 -22.15 -15.01
CA ASN A 36 5.82 -21.50 -14.60
C ASN A 36 5.80 -21.49 -13.05
N ASP A 37 6.74 -21.99 -12.25
CA ASP A 37 8.04 -22.60 -12.48
C ASP A 37 8.32 -23.49 -11.24
N GLN A 38 8.80 -24.71 -11.46
CA GLN A 38 9.43 -25.51 -10.40
C GLN A 38 10.79 -24.87 -10.12
N ALA A 39 11.07 -24.53 -8.85
CA ALA A 39 12.33 -24.86 -8.16
C ALA A 39 12.63 -23.95 -6.96
N TRP A 40 11.72 -23.72 -6.01
CA TRP A 40 12.12 -23.21 -4.68
C TRP A 40 11.16 -23.72 -3.59
N ALA A 41 11.47 -24.87 -2.99
CA ALA A 41 11.27 -25.18 -1.56
C ALA A 41 11.36 -26.70 -1.30
N GLU A 42 12.54 -27.18 -0.90
CA GLU A 42 12.65 -28.27 0.06
C GLU A 42 13.74 -27.89 1.08
N SER A 43 13.31 -27.29 2.18
CA SER A 43 14.05 -27.37 3.45
C SER A 43 13.02 -27.59 4.55
N ASP A 44 12.98 -28.82 5.05
CA ASP A 44 12.23 -29.24 6.23
C ASP A 44 12.58 -28.35 7.43
N GLY A 45 11.67 -27.44 7.77
CA GLY A 45 11.69 -26.71 9.03
C GLY A 45 10.92 -27.49 10.11
N PRO A 46 11.40 -27.51 11.37
CA PRO A 46 10.86 -28.38 12.41
C PRO A 46 9.46 -27.98 12.86
N LYS A 47 8.55 -28.96 12.91
CA LYS A 47 7.21 -28.85 13.49
C LYS A 47 7.31 -28.64 15.00
N LEU A 48 7.03 -27.43 15.47
CA LEU A 48 6.74 -27.19 16.89
C LEU A 48 5.26 -27.47 17.15
N PHE A 49 5.02 -28.62 17.78
CA PHE A 49 3.77 -28.92 18.48
C PHE A 49 3.56 -27.88 19.59
N ARG A 50 2.33 -27.36 19.69
CA ARG A 50 1.86 -26.67 20.87
C ARG A 50 0.40 -27.06 21.12
N ASP A 51 0.24 -28.19 21.78
CA ASP A 51 -0.89 -28.41 22.67
C ASP A 51 -0.49 -27.83 24.02
N ASP A 52 -1.26 -26.88 24.55
CA ASP A 52 -1.53 -26.89 25.98
C ASP A 52 -2.84 -26.17 26.30
N SER A 53 -3.81 -26.97 26.73
CA SER A 53 -5.05 -26.53 27.37
C SER A 53 -4.75 -26.37 28.85
N GLY A 54 -4.99 -25.17 29.40
CA GLY A 54 -4.70 -24.90 30.81
C GLY A 54 -5.66 -23.87 31.40
N ASP A 55 -6.63 -24.39 32.13
CA ASP A 55 -7.50 -23.70 33.08
C ASP A 55 -6.77 -22.72 34.01
N GLY A 56 -7.47 -21.64 34.37
CA GLY A 56 -7.62 -21.33 35.79
C GLY A 56 -6.81 -20.17 36.36
N ALA A 57 -7.55 -19.40 37.16
CA ALA A 57 -7.13 -18.59 38.31
C ALA A 57 -6.69 -17.13 38.07
N ASP A 58 -7.65 -16.25 38.34
CA ASP A 58 -7.62 -15.34 39.50
C ASP A 58 -6.39 -14.42 39.63
N ARG A 59 -6.55 -13.14 39.29
CA ARG A 59 -5.61 -12.09 39.70
C ARG A 59 -6.33 -10.89 40.32
N PRO A 60 -5.94 -10.47 41.53
CA PRO A 60 -6.57 -9.37 42.24
C PRO A 60 -6.15 -8.00 41.68
N SER A 61 -7.13 -7.12 41.58
CA SER A 61 -6.99 -5.69 41.33
C SER A 61 -6.31 -4.97 42.52
N GLY A 62 -5.00 -4.75 42.41
CA GLY A 62 -4.20 -3.96 43.34
C GLY A 62 -4.06 -2.51 42.88
N ARG A 63 -4.78 -1.60 43.54
CA ARG A 63 -4.74 -0.15 43.35
C ARG A 63 -3.49 0.43 44.05
N LEU A 64 -2.48 0.83 43.30
CA LEU A 64 -1.31 1.54 43.81
C LEU A 64 -1.54 3.06 43.72
N LEU A 65 -1.87 3.68 44.86
CA LEU A 65 -1.85 5.12 45.07
C LEU A 65 -0.48 5.51 45.63
N LEU A 66 0.43 5.96 44.76
CA LEU A 66 1.67 6.62 45.16
C LEU A 66 1.47 8.13 45.11
N ARG A 67 1.23 8.72 46.27
CA ARG A 67 1.30 10.16 46.51
C ARG A 67 2.69 10.46 47.08
N MET A 68 3.51 11.23 46.37
CA MET A 68 4.76 11.77 46.91
C MET A 68 4.70 13.30 46.90
N PRO A 69 5.21 13.96 47.95
CA PRO A 69 5.10 15.40 48.17
C PRO A 69 6.09 16.22 47.33
N GLN A 70 5.64 17.43 46.95
CA GLN A 70 6.46 18.52 46.46
C GLN A 70 7.53 18.90 47.48
N LYS A 71 8.77 19.09 47.00
CA LYS A 71 9.77 19.90 47.70
C LYS A 71 10.16 21.07 46.80
N VAL A 72 9.67 22.23 47.20
CA VAL A 72 10.22 23.56 46.91
C VAL A 72 11.54 23.65 47.68
N ASP A 73 12.60 24.20 47.07
CA ASP A 73 13.48 25.17 47.73
C ASP A 73 14.65 25.61 46.82
N ASP A 74 14.92 26.90 46.96
CA ASP A 74 16.19 27.60 46.88
C ASP A 74 16.77 28.06 45.53
N VAL A 75 16.42 29.31 45.22
CA VAL A 75 17.14 30.20 44.31
C VAL A 75 18.38 30.72 45.06
N SER A 76 19.54 30.11 44.81
CA SER A 76 20.84 30.72 45.14
C SER A 76 21.37 31.51 43.92
N PRO A 77 21.68 32.82 44.08
CA PRO A 77 22.31 33.60 43.02
C PRO A 77 23.77 33.17 42.83
N GLN A 78 24.12 32.76 41.61
CA GLN A 78 25.51 32.48 41.25
C GLN A 78 26.32 33.77 41.09
N PRO A 79 27.59 33.79 41.55
CA PRO A 79 28.51 34.91 41.37
C PRO A 79 28.99 35.00 39.91
N VAL A 80 29.10 36.24 39.43
CA VAL A 80 29.60 36.62 38.11
C VAL A 80 31.03 36.13 37.92
N ALA A 81 31.23 35.18 36.99
CA ALA A 81 32.55 34.67 36.63
C ALA A 81 33.32 35.67 35.74
N VAL A 82 34.60 35.81 36.06
CA VAL A 82 35.60 36.66 35.42
C VAL A 82 35.89 36.17 33.98
N PRO A 83 36.04 37.06 32.98
CA PRO A 83 36.45 36.66 31.63
C PRO A 83 37.86 36.07 31.67
N THR A 84 37.93 34.74 31.55
CA THR A 84 39.18 34.00 31.36
C THR A 84 39.50 34.06 29.87
N ALA A 85 40.65 34.62 29.54
CA ALA A 85 41.15 34.71 28.17
C ALA A 85 41.26 33.30 27.56
N GLU A 86 40.56 33.09 26.46
CA GLU A 86 40.55 31.84 25.71
C GLU A 86 41.96 31.51 25.18
N PRO A 87 42.47 30.29 25.42
CA PRO A 87 43.64 29.78 24.74
C PRO A 87 43.36 29.68 23.25
N SER A 88 44.22 30.30 22.45
CA SER A 88 44.25 30.21 20.99
C SER A 88 44.13 28.77 20.51
N GLU A 89 43.00 28.47 19.87
CA GLU A 89 42.66 27.19 19.27
C GLU A 89 43.65 26.87 18.13
N PRO A 90 44.26 25.68 18.09
CA PRO A 90 45.16 25.29 17.01
C PRO A 90 44.41 25.20 15.67
N PRO A 91 45.10 25.40 14.53
CA PRO A 91 44.47 25.48 13.22
C PRO A 91 43.67 24.21 12.92
N ALA A 92 42.37 24.37 12.68
CA ALA A 92 41.47 23.27 12.30
C ALA A 92 42.07 22.51 11.11
N GLU A 93 42.26 21.20 11.28
CA GLU A 93 42.59 20.31 10.17
C GLU A 93 41.48 20.41 9.10
N PRO A 94 41.83 20.37 7.80
CA PRO A 94 40.82 20.42 6.75
C PRO A 94 39.91 19.20 6.90
N GLU A 95 38.64 19.45 7.26
CA GLU A 95 37.61 18.42 7.29
C GLU A 95 37.53 17.78 5.89
N GLU A 96 37.76 16.47 5.81
CA GLU A 96 37.61 15.73 4.57
C GLU A 96 36.15 15.91 4.07
N PRO A 97 35.94 16.10 2.76
CA PRO A 97 34.61 16.32 2.23
C PRO A 97 33.73 15.12 2.57
N VAL A 98 32.70 15.37 3.37
CA VAL A 98 31.66 14.38 3.67
C VAL A 98 30.98 14.04 2.34
N GLU A 99 31.21 12.84 1.82
CA GLU A 99 30.49 12.34 0.66
C GLU A 99 28.99 12.28 1.01
N GLU A 100 28.19 13.18 0.41
CA GLU A 100 26.74 13.14 0.50
C GLU A 100 26.27 11.82 -0.12
N ARG A 101 25.86 10.87 0.73
CA ARG A 101 25.26 9.62 0.26
C ARG A 101 23.92 9.94 -0.41
N GLU A 102 23.76 9.48 -1.64
CA GLU A 102 22.48 9.57 -2.35
C GLU A 102 21.44 8.71 -1.63
N LEU A 103 20.29 9.31 -1.29
CA LEU A 103 19.21 8.59 -0.63
C LEU A 103 18.61 7.54 -1.57
N PRO A 104 18.21 6.36 -1.05
CA PRO A 104 17.49 5.37 -1.83
C PRO A 104 16.18 5.97 -2.34
N THR A 105 15.82 5.66 -3.59
CA THR A 105 14.63 6.20 -4.23
C THR A 105 13.61 5.12 -4.56
N PHE A 106 12.32 5.44 -4.47
CA PHE A 106 11.22 4.64 -4.99
C PHE A 106 10.54 5.39 -6.14
N PHE A 107 10.66 4.89 -7.37
CA PHE A 107 10.24 5.60 -8.59
C PHE A 107 10.82 7.03 -8.71
N GLY A 108 12.06 7.20 -8.26
CA GLY A 108 12.77 8.49 -8.29
C GLY A 108 12.53 9.39 -7.08
N GLU A 109 11.59 9.06 -6.19
CA GLU A 109 11.34 9.83 -4.97
C GLU A 109 12.20 9.31 -3.81
N PRO A 110 12.90 10.18 -3.08
CA PRO A 110 13.75 9.77 -1.95
C PRO A 110 12.91 9.17 -0.82
N VAL A 111 13.46 8.11 -0.20
CA VAL A 111 12.86 7.39 0.92
C VAL A 111 13.78 7.48 2.13
N SER A 112 13.25 7.98 3.24
CA SER A 112 13.99 8.10 4.51
C SER A 112 13.04 8.09 5.71
N GLY A 113 13.57 7.83 6.91
CA GLY A 113 12.81 7.89 8.16
C GLY A 113 11.92 6.66 8.39
N ARG A 114 10.64 6.88 8.69
CA ARG A 114 9.68 5.82 9.04
C ARG A 114 8.61 5.72 7.96
N VAL A 115 8.62 4.63 7.19
CA VAL A 115 7.91 4.56 5.90
C VAL A 115 6.98 3.37 5.82
N VAL A 116 5.74 3.58 5.37
CA VAL A 116 4.83 2.48 5.04
C VAL A 116 4.51 2.50 3.55
N PHE A 117 4.67 1.34 2.92
CA PHE A 117 4.31 1.13 1.52
C PHE A 117 2.99 0.38 1.43
N ILE A 118 1.95 0.99 0.87
CA ILE A 118 0.74 0.29 0.44
C ILE A 118 0.93 -0.09 -1.02
N ILE A 119 1.06 -1.38 -1.29
CA ILE A 119 1.37 -1.92 -2.63
C ILE A 119 0.18 -2.72 -3.14
N ASP A 120 -0.43 -2.24 -4.22
CA ASP A 120 -1.47 -2.98 -4.95
C ASP A 120 -0.92 -4.29 -5.53
N VAL A 121 -1.61 -5.38 -5.18
CA VAL A 121 -1.37 -6.73 -5.69
C VAL A 121 -2.67 -7.34 -6.21
N SER A 122 -3.61 -6.49 -6.63
CA SER A 122 -4.84 -6.88 -7.32
C SER A 122 -4.54 -7.56 -8.67
N LEU A 123 -5.55 -8.24 -9.21
CA LEU A 123 -5.39 -8.99 -10.48
C LEU A 123 -5.08 -8.09 -11.68
N SER A 124 -5.48 -6.81 -11.67
CA SER A 124 -5.16 -5.86 -12.75
C SER A 124 -3.66 -5.61 -12.89
N MET A 125 -2.89 -5.81 -11.81
CA MET A 125 -1.44 -5.65 -11.81
C MET A 125 -0.71 -6.67 -12.71
N ASN A 126 -1.43 -7.67 -13.27
CA ASN A 126 -0.88 -8.62 -14.24
C ASN A 126 -0.87 -8.11 -15.69
N LEU A 127 -1.32 -6.88 -15.95
CA LEU A 127 -1.34 -6.32 -17.31
C LEU A 127 0.06 -5.90 -17.78
N TRP A 128 0.30 -5.99 -19.10
CA TRP A 128 1.60 -5.75 -19.75
C TRP A 128 1.67 -4.42 -20.51
N ASP A 129 1.48 -3.30 -19.82
CA ASP A 129 1.43 -1.96 -20.40
C ASP A 129 2.43 -0.97 -19.77
N VAL A 130 3.49 -1.49 -19.14
CA VAL A 130 4.56 -0.72 -18.45
C VAL A 130 5.93 -0.79 -19.16
N GLY A 131 5.88 -1.02 -20.48
CA GLY A 131 7.05 -1.08 -21.35
C GLY A 131 8.05 -2.21 -21.04
N ALA A 132 9.29 -2.01 -21.52
CA ALA A 132 10.42 -2.87 -21.20
C ALA A 132 11.10 -2.40 -19.91
N GLY A 133 11.78 -3.29 -19.20
CA GLY A 133 12.58 -2.94 -18.03
C GLY A 133 13.45 -4.09 -17.55
N GLU A 134 14.26 -3.84 -16.54
CA GLU A 134 15.16 -4.84 -15.96
C GLU A 134 14.41 -5.83 -15.05
N ASP A 135 14.92 -7.07 -14.97
CA ASP A 135 14.58 -8.05 -13.94
C ASP A 135 15.63 -8.08 -12.82
N TYR A 136 15.42 -8.92 -11.80
CA TYR A 136 16.33 -9.07 -10.65
C TYR A 136 17.77 -9.48 -11.00
N ASN A 137 18.01 -9.98 -12.22
CA ASN A 137 19.32 -10.38 -12.70
C ASN A 137 19.94 -9.33 -13.64
N GLY A 138 19.30 -8.18 -13.82
CA GLY A 138 19.71 -7.13 -14.75
C GLY A 138 19.41 -7.43 -16.22
N ASN A 139 18.59 -8.43 -16.53
CA ASN A 139 18.19 -8.69 -17.91
C ASN A 139 17.05 -7.76 -18.31
N ILE A 140 17.09 -7.28 -19.56
CA ILE A 140 15.98 -6.51 -20.12
C ILE A 140 14.83 -7.44 -20.52
N VAL A 141 13.68 -7.28 -19.85
CA VAL A 141 12.41 -7.92 -20.15
C VAL A 141 11.58 -6.99 -21.02
N ALA A 142 11.36 -7.38 -22.28
CA ALA A 142 10.67 -6.55 -23.27
C ALA A 142 9.18 -6.30 -22.96
N LYS A 143 8.54 -7.20 -22.21
CA LYS A 143 7.12 -7.13 -21.83
C LYS A 143 6.95 -7.51 -20.37
N ARG A 144 7.14 -6.55 -19.47
CA ARG A 144 6.94 -6.77 -18.04
C ARG A 144 5.48 -6.46 -17.66
N THR A 145 4.98 -7.15 -16.64
CA THR A 145 3.70 -6.80 -16.03
C THR A 145 3.87 -5.60 -15.10
N ARG A 146 2.78 -4.90 -14.76
CA ARG A 146 2.80 -3.82 -13.78
C ARG A 146 3.41 -4.29 -12.44
N ILE A 147 3.00 -5.46 -11.94
CA ILE A 147 3.56 -6.03 -10.70
C ILE A 147 5.05 -6.35 -10.81
N HIS A 148 5.55 -6.77 -11.97
CA HIS A 148 7.00 -6.99 -12.14
C HIS A 148 7.76 -5.68 -12.01
N ALA A 149 7.29 -4.60 -12.63
CA ALA A 149 7.91 -3.28 -12.51
C ALA A 149 7.93 -2.81 -11.04
N VAL A 150 6.80 -2.94 -10.34
CA VAL A 150 6.68 -2.54 -8.94
C VAL A 150 7.58 -3.35 -8.02
N LYS A 151 7.56 -4.68 -8.14
CA LYS A 151 8.40 -5.54 -7.30
C LYS A 151 9.88 -5.30 -7.55
N PHE A 152 10.27 -5.00 -8.78
CA PHE A 152 11.66 -4.67 -9.11
C PHE A 152 12.10 -3.35 -8.47
N GLU A 153 11.30 -2.29 -8.59
CA GLU A 153 11.60 -1.00 -7.95
C GLU A 153 11.61 -1.11 -6.42
N LEU A 154 10.64 -1.84 -5.84
CA LEU A 154 10.57 -2.06 -4.40
C LEU A 154 11.77 -2.88 -3.90
N TRP A 155 12.18 -3.91 -4.64
CA TRP A 155 13.37 -4.70 -4.36
C TRP A 155 14.65 -3.85 -4.38
N LYS A 156 14.86 -3.05 -5.43
CA LYS A 156 16.02 -2.15 -5.55
C LYS A 156 16.08 -1.17 -4.39
N MET A 157 14.96 -0.54 -4.06
CA MET A 157 14.89 0.43 -2.98
C MET A 157 15.21 -0.24 -1.63
N VAL A 158 14.57 -1.37 -1.31
CA VAL A 158 14.79 -2.08 -0.04
C VAL A 158 16.25 -2.51 0.13
N GLN A 159 16.92 -2.98 -0.93
CA GLN A 159 18.34 -3.33 -0.86
C GLN A 159 19.26 -2.16 -0.53
N ASN A 160 18.85 -0.94 -0.84
CA ASN A 160 19.64 0.28 -0.65
C ASN A 160 19.15 1.14 0.53
N LEU A 161 18.20 0.66 1.33
CA LEU A 161 17.78 1.38 2.54
C LEU A 161 18.93 1.45 3.55
N ASP A 162 19.06 2.59 4.23
CA ASP A 162 19.96 2.70 5.38
C ASP A 162 19.35 2.01 6.61
N ASP A 163 20.20 1.49 7.51
CA ASP A 163 19.78 0.72 8.68
C ASP A 163 18.96 1.52 9.70
N ASP A 164 18.98 2.86 9.62
CA ASP A 164 18.18 3.77 10.45
C ASP A 164 16.77 4.02 9.88
N VAL A 165 16.51 3.63 8.63
CA VAL A 165 15.17 3.67 8.03
C VAL A 165 14.34 2.52 8.57
N ALA A 166 13.16 2.83 9.10
CA ALA A 166 12.19 1.83 9.54
C ALA A 166 11.06 1.73 8.52
N PHE A 167 10.65 0.51 8.14
CA PHE A 167 9.59 0.34 7.17
C PHE A 167 8.68 -0.86 7.43
N ASP A 168 7.52 -0.85 6.77
CA ASP A 168 6.65 -2.01 6.58
C ASP A 168 5.94 -1.93 5.22
N ILE A 169 5.40 -3.06 4.76
CA ILE A 169 4.69 -3.18 3.49
C ILE A 169 3.28 -3.72 3.76
N ILE A 170 2.26 -2.99 3.34
CA ILE A 170 0.87 -3.42 3.31
C ILE A 170 0.55 -3.89 1.90
N TRP A 171 0.23 -5.16 1.76
CA TRP A 171 -0.25 -5.73 0.50
C TRP A 171 -1.73 -5.40 0.35
N LEU A 172 -2.05 -4.63 -0.69
CA LEU A 172 -3.42 -4.22 -1.01
C LEU A 172 -4.02 -5.25 -1.98
N ALA A 173 -4.89 -6.11 -1.45
CA ALA A 173 -5.72 -7.01 -2.22
C ALA A 173 -6.94 -7.46 -1.42
N GLY A 174 -8.07 -7.69 -2.08
CA GLY A 174 -9.29 -8.13 -1.41
C GLY A 174 -10.27 -8.75 -2.37
N ASN A 175 -11.13 -9.65 -1.91
CA ASN A 175 -12.25 -10.13 -2.71
C ASN A 175 -13.58 -9.59 -2.16
N ASP A 176 -14.61 -9.68 -2.97
CA ASP A 176 -15.96 -9.18 -2.68
C ASP A 176 -16.71 -10.02 -1.63
N TYR A 177 -16.18 -11.19 -1.26
CA TYR A 177 -16.90 -12.21 -0.51
C TYR A 177 -16.38 -12.43 0.90
N ASP A 178 -15.15 -12.01 1.18
CA ASP A 178 -14.57 -12.07 2.51
C ASP A 178 -15.04 -10.84 3.28
N ALA A 179 -15.67 -11.08 4.43
CA ALA A 179 -16.05 -10.03 5.38
C ALA A 179 -14.84 -9.21 5.91
N PHE A 180 -13.61 -9.58 5.50
CA PHE A 180 -12.37 -8.96 5.89
C PHE A 180 -11.45 -8.87 4.66
N PRO A 181 -11.38 -7.70 3.99
CA PRO A 181 -10.41 -7.48 2.92
C PRO A 181 -8.99 -7.72 3.46
N ARG A 182 -8.14 -8.40 2.68
CA ARG A 182 -6.77 -8.71 3.08
C ARG A 182 -5.85 -7.52 2.84
N THR A 183 -5.91 -6.55 3.73
CA THR A 183 -4.86 -5.54 3.84
C THR A 183 -3.76 -6.10 4.72
N ASP A 184 -3.10 -7.18 4.26
CA ASP A 184 -2.12 -7.92 5.04
C ASP A 184 -0.80 -7.14 5.08
N ALA A 185 -0.38 -6.74 6.28
CA ALA A 185 0.95 -6.17 6.49
C ALA A 185 1.99 -7.29 6.55
N TRP A 186 3.17 -7.06 5.96
CA TRP A 186 4.25 -8.02 5.96
C TRP A 186 4.77 -8.29 7.38
N LYS A 187 5.12 -7.25 8.13
CA LYS A 187 5.49 -7.35 9.55
C LYS A 187 4.34 -6.99 10.49
N GLY A 188 3.46 -6.10 10.07
CA GLY A 188 2.43 -5.49 10.93
C GLY A 188 2.99 -4.46 11.91
N GLN A 189 4.22 -4.00 11.70
CA GLN A 189 4.92 -2.97 12.48
C GLN A 189 6.14 -2.48 11.72
N LEU A 190 6.55 -1.25 12.00
CA LEU A 190 7.80 -0.68 11.45
C LEU A 190 9.01 -1.44 12.02
N VAL A 191 9.86 -1.92 11.12
CA VAL A 191 11.13 -2.57 11.45
C VAL A 191 12.29 -1.84 10.78
N ASN A 192 13.40 -1.69 11.49
CA ASN A 192 14.60 -1.07 10.93
C ASN A 192 15.19 -1.94 9.81
N ALA A 193 15.67 -1.31 8.74
CA ALA A 193 16.16 -1.95 7.53
C ALA A 193 17.57 -2.55 7.70
N THR A 194 17.79 -3.31 8.77
CA THR A 194 18.99 -4.13 8.93
C THR A 194 19.12 -5.14 7.77
N GLU A 195 20.33 -5.59 7.46
CA GLU A 195 20.58 -6.57 6.39
C GLU A 195 19.67 -7.81 6.47
N SER A 196 19.49 -8.40 7.66
CA SER A 196 18.59 -9.54 7.85
C SER A 196 17.13 -9.20 7.52
N ILE A 197 16.67 -8.00 7.89
CA ILE A 197 15.30 -7.55 7.61
C ILE A 197 15.12 -7.25 6.12
N LYS A 198 16.12 -6.68 5.45
CA LYS A 198 16.13 -6.47 4.00
C LYS A 198 16.02 -7.80 3.25
N GLU A 199 16.81 -8.81 3.62
CA GLU A 199 16.75 -10.14 3.01
C GLU A 199 15.35 -10.76 3.14
N GLU A 200 14.74 -10.70 4.33
CA GLU A 200 13.38 -11.19 4.55
C GLU A 200 12.34 -10.42 3.73
N ALA A 201 12.47 -9.09 3.63
CA ALA A 201 11.58 -8.24 2.84
C ALA A 201 11.66 -8.60 1.36
N VAL A 202 12.88 -8.75 0.84
CA VAL A 202 13.13 -9.16 -0.56
C VAL A 202 12.46 -10.49 -0.87
N GLU A 203 12.54 -11.47 0.02
CA GLU A 203 11.88 -12.76 -0.18
C GLU A 203 10.35 -12.64 -0.14
N ALA A 204 9.79 -11.80 0.75
CA ALA A 204 8.36 -11.52 0.76
C ALA A 204 7.88 -10.85 -0.54
N ILE A 205 8.60 -9.83 -1.02
CA ILE A 205 8.33 -9.13 -2.27
C ILE A 205 8.29 -10.11 -3.45
N LYS A 206 9.29 -10.98 -3.56
CA LYS A 206 9.35 -11.98 -4.64
C LYS A 206 8.17 -12.95 -4.58
N ARG A 207 7.83 -13.46 -3.39
CA ARG A 207 6.77 -14.48 -3.19
C ARG A 207 5.35 -13.95 -3.35
N GLN A 208 5.16 -12.64 -3.32
CA GLN A 208 3.82 -12.07 -3.36
C GLN A 208 3.04 -12.50 -4.61
N VAL A 209 1.80 -12.94 -4.44
CA VAL A 209 0.93 -13.39 -5.53
C VAL A 209 -0.19 -12.39 -5.73
N LEU A 210 -0.62 -12.24 -6.98
CA LEU A 210 -1.75 -11.38 -7.32
C LEU A 210 -3.07 -11.98 -6.86
N TRP A 211 -3.96 -11.15 -6.34
CA TRP A 211 -5.24 -11.62 -5.81
C TRP A 211 -6.29 -10.51 -5.74
N GLY A 212 -7.54 -10.85 -6.05
CA GLY A 212 -8.69 -9.98 -5.80
C GLY A 212 -8.68 -8.63 -6.54
N GLY A 213 -9.49 -7.71 -6.03
CA GLY A 213 -9.56 -6.30 -6.39
C GLY A 213 -8.77 -5.40 -5.44
N THR A 214 -9.10 -4.11 -5.49
CA THR A 214 -8.27 -3.00 -4.98
C THR A 214 -8.94 -2.30 -3.77
N PRO A 215 -8.96 -2.89 -2.55
CA PRO A 215 -9.69 -2.33 -1.40
C PRO A 215 -8.96 -1.13 -0.74
N THR A 216 -8.73 -0.07 -1.50
CA THR A 216 -7.90 1.09 -1.12
C THR A 216 -8.33 1.75 0.19
N TRP A 217 -9.64 1.88 0.44
CA TRP A 217 -10.17 2.48 1.67
C TRP A 217 -9.67 1.76 2.92
N HIS A 218 -9.71 0.42 2.91
CA HIS A 218 -9.30 -0.41 4.06
C HIS A 218 -7.80 -0.32 4.29
N ALA A 219 -7.00 -0.29 3.21
CA ALA A 219 -5.55 -0.22 3.31
C ALA A 219 -5.09 1.14 3.87
N LEU A 220 -5.68 2.23 3.38
CA LEU A 220 -5.41 3.58 3.87
C LEU A 220 -5.85 3.76 5.32
N LYS A 221 -7.04 3.26 5.69
CA LYS A 221 -7.51 3.28 7.06
C LYS A 221 -6.57 2.50 7.99
N ARG A 222 -6.13 1.32 7.56
CA ARG A 222 -5.17 0.52 8.32
C ARG A 222 -3.85 1.26 8.49
N ALA A 223 -3.30 1.81 7.42
CA ALA A 223 -2.02 2.53 7.47
C ALA A 223 -2.07 3.73 8.43
N THR A 224 -3.13 4.53 8.36
CA THR A 224 -3.30 5.69 9.25
C THR A 224 -3.58 5.29 10.70
N HIS A 225 -4.34 4.22 10.93
CA HIS A 225 -4.66 3.75 12.27
C HIS A 225 -3.50 3.03 12.97
N ASP A 226 -2.85 2.09 12.28
CA ASP A 226 -1.86 1.19 12.89
C ASP A 226 -0.49 1.87 13.06
N TYR A 227 -0.17 2.89 12.24
CA TYR A 227 1.16 3.52 12.20
C TYR A 227 1.15 5.02 12.49
N GLY A 228 -0.01 5.67 12.50
CA GLY A 228 -0.18 7.08 12.14
C GLY A 228 0.81 8.08 12.70
N ASN A 229 1.06 8.11 14.01
CA ASN A 229 1.88 9.18 14.60
C ASN A 229 3.40 9.01 14.38
N ASP A 230 3.81 7.86 13.87
CA ASP A 230 5.21 7.48 13.75
C ASP A 230 5.73 7.60 12.32
N LEU A 231 4.89 7.98 11.35
CA LEU A 231 5.26 7.99 9.93
C LEU A 231 5.94 9.28 9.51
N SER A 232 7.04 9.13 8.77
CA SER A 232 7.66 10.18 7.97
C SER A 232 7.14 10.17 6.54
N LYS A 233 6.78 8.99 6.01
CA LYS A 233 6.27 8.86 4.65
C LYS A 233 5.25 7.72 4.53
N LEU A 234 4.15 7.98 3.85
CA LEU A 234 3.16 7.00 3.43
C LEU A 234 3.16 6.93 1.90
N VAL A 235 3.37 5.75 1.33
CA VAL A 235 3.34 5.55 -0.11
C VAL A 235 2.11 4.73 -0.48
N LEU A 236 1.26 5.24 -1.36
CA LEU A 236 0.17 4.48 -1.99
C LEU A 236 0.54 4.19 -3.44
N LEU A 237 0.72 2.92 -3.78
CA LEU A 237 0.91 2.47 -5.15
C LEU A 237 -0.27 1.62 -5.62
N THR A 238 -0.91 2.00 -6.73
CA THR A 238 -2.03 1.24 -7.33
C THR A 238 -2.13 1.40 -8.85
N ASP A 239 -2.69 0.39 -9.53
CA ASP A 239 -3.10 0.48 -10.93
C ASP A 239 -4.63 0.47 -11.12
N GLY A 240 -5.35 0.24 -10.02
CA GLY A 240 -6.79 0.03 -9.97
C GLY A 240 -7.52 1.22 -9.37
N GLU A 241 -8.75 1.40 -9.85
CA GLU A 241 -9.75 2.20 -9.18
C GLU A 241 -10.14 1.51 -7.86
N PRO A 242 -10.39 2.26 -6.76
CA PRO A 242 -10.87 1.70 -5.51
C PRO A 242 -12.06 0.77 -5.69
N PHE A 243 -11.93 -0.43 -5.16
CA PHE A 243 -12.96 -1.45 -5.16
C PHE A 243 -13.98 -1.21 -4.01
N PRO A 244 -15.25 -1.66 -4.14
CA PRO A 244 -16.27 -1.55 -3.12
C PRO A 244 -15.86 -1.83 -1.68
N ARG A 245 -16.38 -1.00 -0.78
CA ARG A 245 -16.13 -1.06 0.66
C ARG A 245 -16.71 -2.32 1.31
N ASP A 246 -17.93 -2.70 0.91
CA ASP A 246 -18.71 -3.78 1.50
C ASP A 246 -19.38 -4.63 0.39
N ALA A 247 -19.51 -5.93 0.64
CA ALA A 247 -20.19 -6.86 -0.27
C ALA A 247 -21.65 -6.43 -0.52
N GLY A 248 -21.95 -5.94 -1.72
CA GLY A 248 -23.28 -5.46 -2.12
C GLY A 248 -23.46 -3.94 -2.14
N ASP A 249 -22.47 -3.18 -1.71
CA ASP A 249 -22.42 -1.72 -1.91
C ASP A 249 -21.72 -1.40 -3.23
N TRP A 250 -22.43 -1.61 -4.35
CA TRP A 250 -21.96 -1.29 -5.70
C TRP A 250 -22.32 0.15 -6.13
N GLY A 251 -22.64 1.02 -5.16
CA GLY A 251 -23.04 2.40 -5.43
C GLY A 251 -21.87 3.27 -5.90
N ASP A 252 -22.19 4.33 -6.65
CA ASP A 252 -21.28 5.24 -7.38
C ASP A 252 -20.30 6.09 -6.50
N SER A 253 -19.72 5.60 -5.39
CA SER A 253 -19.02 6.51 -4.47
C SER A 253 -17.85 5.97 -3.63
N HIS A 254 -17.14 4.92 -4.06
CA HIS A 254 -15.95 4.46 -3.31
C HIS A 254 -14.83 5.50 -3.30
N ASP A 255 -14.59 6.14 -4.43
CA ASP A 255 -13.72 7.30 -4.54
C ASP A 255 -14.14 8.40 -3.56
N SER A 256 -15.43 8.78 -3.59
CA SER A 256 -15.97 9.82 -2.72
C SER A 256 -15.82 9.48 -1.24
N ALA A 257 -16.01 8.23 -0.84
CA ALA A 257 -15.82 7.79 0.55
C ALA A 257 -14.36 7.97 0.99
N ILE A 258 -13.39 7.54 0.16
CA ILE A 258 -11.97 7.74 0.46
C ILE A 258 -11.63 9.23 0.49
N LEU A 259 -12.08 10.00 -0.51
CA LEU A 259 -11.84 11.43 -0.63
C LEU A 259 -12.43 12.23 0.54
N ASN A 260 -13.54 11.78 1.13
CA ASN A 260 -14.16 12.41 2.29
C ASN A 260 -13.52 11.97 3.62
N ASP A 261 -13.23 10.67 3.79
CA ASP A 261 -12.79 10.12 5.07
C ASP A 261 -11.28 10.30 5.29
N PHE A 262 -10.46 10.05 4.26
CA PHE A 262 -9.00 9.98 4.39
C PHE A 262 -8.36 11.28 4.90
N PRO A 263 -8.77 12.49 4.45
CA PRO A 263 -8.21 13.73 4.99
C PRO A 263 -8.32 13.81 6.52
N GLY A 264 -9.44 13.36 7.10
CA GLY A 264 -9.63 13.35 8.56
C GLY A 264 -8.74 12.34 9.29
N TRP A 265 -8.34 11.25 8.65
CA TRP A 265 -7.39 10.28 9.23
C TRP A 265 -5.94 10.74 9.08
N PHE A 266 -5.63 11.40 7.97
CA PHE A 266 -4.27 11.77 7.60
C PHE A 266 -3.83 13.14 8.13
N GLU A 267 -4.74 14.08 8.34
CA GLU A 267 -4.41 15.44 8.82
C GLU A 267 -3.53 15.44 10.09
N PRO A 268 -3.81 14.65 11.15
CA PRO A 268 -2.94 14.62 12.34
C PRO A 268 -1.55 14.06 12.05
N ILE A 269 -1.45 13.14 11.08
CA ILE A 269 -0.21 12.47 10.68
C ILE A 269 0.65 13.43 9.85
N ALA A 270 0.02 14.10 8.88
CA ALA A 270 0.64 15.15 8.08
C ALA A 270 1.12 16.32 8.94
N ALA A 271 0.35 16.70 9.98
CA ALA A 271 0.75 17.74 10.92
C ALA A 271 2.03 17.40 11.71
N ASN A 272 2.40 16.12 11.80
CA ASN A 272 3.66 15.65 12.38
C ASN A 272 4.81 15.55 11.35
N GLY A 273 4.60 16.04 10.12
CA GLY A 273 5.61 16.04 9.07
C GLY A 273 5.61 14.80 8.17
N CYS A 274 4.55 13.98 8.21
CA CYS A 274 4.43 12.84 7.30
C CYS A 274 4.08 13.30 5.87
N GLU A 275 4.84 12.83 4.90
CA GLU A 275 4.57 13.02 3.48
C GLU A 275 3.72 11.88 2.91
N LEU A 276 2.76 12.19 2.05
CA LEU A 276 2.05 11.18 1.25
C LEU A 276 2.54 11.24 -0.21
N LEU A 277 2.89 10.07 -0.74
CA LEU A 277 3.26 9.87 -2.14
C LEU A 277 2.26 8.93 -2.81
N CYS A 278 1.65 9.41 -3.89
CA CYS A 278 0.72 8.65 -4.71
C CYS A 278 1.43 8.19 -6.00
N VAL A 279 1.55 6.88 -6.21
CA VAL A 279 2.15 6.29 -7.41
C VAL A 279 1.08 5.51 -8.17
N GLN A 280 0.76 5.94 -9.38
CA GLN A 280 -0.06 5.16 -10.30
C GLN A 280 0.84 4.41 -11.28
N VAL A 281 0.55 3.12 -11.50
CA VAL A 281 1.19 2.32 -12.53
C VAL A 281 0.19 1.94 -13.63
N GLY A 282 0.62 2.02 -14.90
CA GLY A 282 -0.18 1.61 -16.05
C GLY A 282 -1.23 2.63 -16.49
N GLN A 283 -2.08 2.26 -17.45
CA GLN A 283 -2.95 3.20 -18.18
C GLN A 283 -4.44 3.12 -17.84
N ASN A 284 -4.80 2.76 -16.60
CA ASN A 284 -6.21 2.71 -16.17
C ASN A 284 -6.79 4.13 -15.99
N PRO A 285 -7.81 4.54 -16.78
CA PRO A 285 -8.38 5.88 -16.68
C PRO A 285 -9.08 6.16 -15.34
N GLY A 286 -9.74 5.16 -14.75
CA GLY A 286 -10.40 5.28 -13.45
C GLY A 286 -9.36 5.50 -12.34
N ALA A 287 -8.31 4.68 -12.31
CA ALA A 287 -7.19 4.86 -11.38
C ALA A 287 -6.51 6.23 -11.57
N THR A 288 -6.33 6.68 -12.82
CA THR A 288 -5.74 8.00 -13.13
C THR A 288 -6.61 9.13 -12.56
N ALA A 289 -7.92 9.08 -12.77
CA ALA A 289 -8.85 10.08 -12.27
C ALA A 289 -8.88 10.09 -10.74
N PHE A 290 -8.97 8.93 -10.11
CA PHE A 290 -8.97 8.78 -8.65
C PHE A 290 -7.65 9.28 -8.04
N MET A 291 -6.50 8.77 -8.47
CA MET A 291 -5.20 9.12 -7.90
C MET A 291 -4.87 10.60 -8.06
N GLY A 292 -5.25 11.20 -9.20
CA GLY A 292 -5.10 12.65 -9.42
C GLY A 292 -5.96 13.48 -8.47
N GLN A 293 -7.24 13.10 -8.26
CA GLN A 293 -8.13 13.75 -7.31
C GLN A 293 -7.65 13.56 -5.86
N PHE A 294 -7.22 12.34 -5.51
CA PHE A 294 -6.76 11.97 -4.19
C PHE A 294 -5.50 12.73 -3.79
N ALA A 295 -4.51 12.80 -4.69
CA ALA A 295 -3.31 13.60 -4.47
C ALA A 295 -3.63 15.09 -4.32
N ALA A 296 -4.52 15.64 -5.17
CA ALA A 296 -4.94 17.03 -5.07
C ALA A 296 -5.69 17.34 -3.76
N ALA A 297 -6.57 16.45 -3.31
CA ALA A 297 -7.34 16.61 -2.07
C ALA A 297 -6.47 16.57 -0.81
N THR A 298 -5.33 15.87 -0.88
CA THR A 298 -4.40 15.68 0.25
C THR A 298 -3.17 16.58 0.18
N GLY A 299 -2.97 17.32 -0.91
CA GLY A 299 -1.77 18.11 -1.15
C GLY A 299 -0.51 17.26 -1.40
N SER A 300 -0.69 16.02 -1.87
CA SER A 300 0.36 15.01 -1.99
C SER A 300 1.07 15.04 -3.35
N ALA A 301 2.27 14.48 -3.39
CA ALA A 301 2.96 14.21 -4.65
C ALA A 301 2.27 13.09 -5.43
N TYR A 302 2.27 13.19 -6.77
CA TYR A 302 1.67 12.21 -7.66
C TYR A 302 2.60 11.87 -8.82
N ILE A 303 2.84 10.58 -9.01
CA ILE A 303 3.68 10.03 -10.08
C ILE A 303 2.85 9.06 -10.90
N HIS A 304 2.92 9.23 -12.23
CA HIS A 304 2.34 8.30 -13.19
C HIS A 304 3.43 7.52 -13.92
N VAL A 305 3.46 6.21 -13.74
CA VAL A 305 4.41 5.28 -14.35
C VAL A 305 3.76 4.58 -15.53
N GLN A 306 4.40 4.67 -16.71
CA GLN A 306 3.97 4.06 -17.98
C GLN A 306 5.02 3.11 -18.54
#